data_AF-A0A9P0A3T5-F1
#
_entry.id   AF-A0A9P0A3T5-F1
#
_cell.length_a   1.000
_cell.length_b   1.000
_cell.length_c   1.000
_cell.angle_alpha   90.00
_cell.angle_beta   90.00
_cell.angle_gamma   90.00
#
_symmetry.space_group_name_H-M   'P 1'
#
loop_
_entity.id
_entity.type
_entity.pdbx_description
1 polymer ?
#
loop_
_entity_poly.entity_id
_entity_poly.type
_entity_poly.pdbx_seq_one_letter_code
_entity_poly.pdbx_strand_id
1 'polypeptide(L)'
;MTKPRPQEFRDVTIGLRILRDLLLGRKHDRDNRFSAFVATRSPAPPQLPPGPHAKLSDNYYYTRDARHIVEPPLLIAGPQVAPQIESAESKSKVSANVLGVTPGKPYIWDAPDESAYDPSNGPQFPHETHRQNRHYG
;
A
#
# COMPACT_ATOMS: atom_id res chain seq x y z
N MET A 1 -13.98 -12.83 -42.86
CA MET A 1 -13.21 -11.76 -42.18
C MET A 1 -12.06 -11.32 -43.07
N THR A 2 -12.02 -10.05 -43.48
CA THR A 2 -10.86 -9.48 -44.19
C THR A 2 -9.78 -9.15 -43.18
N LYS A 3 -8.55 -9.62 -43.41
CA LYS A 3 -7.40 -9.27 -42.55
C LYS A 3 -7.23 -7.73 -42.61
N PRO A 4 -7.08 -7.03 -41.47
CA PRO A 4 -6.83 -5.59 -41.51
C PRO A 4 -5.55 -5.34 -42.29
N ARG A 5 -5.56 -4.31 -43.15
CA ARG A 5 -4.36 -3.90 -43.87
C ARG A 5 -3.26 -3.59 -42.83
N PRO A 6 -1.99 -3.91 -43.13
CA PRO A 6 -0.89 -3.50 -42.25
C PRO A 6 -0.96 -1.98 -42.06
N GLN A 7 -1.03 -1.55 -40.80
CA GLN A 7 -1.22 -0.15 -40.46
C GLN A 7 0.12 0.58 -40.65
N GLU A 8 0.20 1.44 -41.66
CA GLU A 8 1.38 2.30 -41.88
C GLU A 8 1.44 3.36 -40.77
N PHE A 9 2.44 3.26 -39.89
CA PHE A 9 2.70 4.27 -38.88
C PHE A 9 3.22 5.54 -39.56
N ARG A 10 2.56 6.67 -39.30
CA ARG A 10 3.06 7.97 -39.79
C ARG A 10 4.43 8.24 -39.17
N ASP A 11 5.45 8.29 -40.02
CA ASP A 11 6.82 8.64 -39.68
C ASP A 11 7.34 9.71 -40.65
N VAL A 12 8.50 10.29 -40.35
CA VAL A 12 9.19 11.21 -41.24
C VAL A 12 9.76 10.48 -42.46
N THR A 13 10.17 11.24 -43.48
CA THR A 13 10.88 10.69 -44.65
C THR A 13 12.15 9.97 -44.21
N ILE A 14 12.60 8.98 -44.99
CA ILE A 14 13.73 8.10 -44.64
C ILE A 14 14.99 8.93 -44.30
N GLY A 15 15.28 9.99 -45.05
CA GLY A 15 16.43 10.86 -44.80
C GLY A 15 16.36 11.59 -43.46
N LEU A 16 15.21 12.16 -43.11
CA LEU A 16 15.01 12.81 -41.81
C LEU A 16 15.03 11.81 -40.67
N ARG A 17 14.58 10.57 -40.90
CA ARG A 17 14.63 9.50 -39.92
C ARG A 17 16.08 9.15 -39.54
N ILE A 18 16.93 8.99 -40.55
CA ILE A 18 18.36 8.68 -40.37
C ILE A 18 19.06 9.84 -39.68
N LEU A 19 18.82 11.08 -40.13
CA LEU A 19 19.39 12.27 -39.50
C LEU A 19 19.01 12.38 -38.02
N ARG A 20 17.72 12.15 -37.72
CA ARG A 20 17.19 12.16 -36.35
C ARG A 20 17.87 11.11 -35.47
N ASP A 21 17.93 9.86 -35.95
CA ASP A 21 18.49 8.76 -35.18
C ASP A 21 20.02 8.92 -34.99
N LEU A 22 20.70 9.54 -35.96
CA LEU A 22 22.12 9.93 -35.87
C LEU A 22 22.35 10.99 -34.79
N LEU A 23 21.58 12.09 -34.80
CA LEU A 23 21.71 13.17 -33.81
C LEU A 23 21.33 12.73 -32.38
N LEU A 24 20.41 11.77 -32.26
CA LEU A 24 19.98 11.23 -30.97
C LEU A 24 20.93 10.16 -30.41
N GLY A 25 21.79 9.55 -31.24
CA GLY A 25 22.62 8.41 -30.85
C GLY A 25 21.83 7.15 -30.46
N ARG A 26 20.52 7.12 -30.76
CA ARG A 26 19.60 6.02 -30.47
C ARG A 26 18.46 6.00 -31.48
N LYS A 27 17.80 4.86 -31.61
CA LYS A 27 16.54 4.77 -32.35
C LYS A 27 15.50 5.66 -31.65
N HIS A 28 14.91 6.58 -32.38
CA HIS A 28 13.86 7.42 -31.84
C HIS A 28 12.61 6.60 -31.53
N ASP A 29 12.12 6.74 -30.30
CA ASP A 29 10.84 6.17 -29.87
C ASP A 29 9.70 7.14 -30.18
N ARG A 30 8.59 6.63 -30.70
CA ARG A 30 7.47 7.45 -31.18
C ARG A 30 6.46 7.65 -30.05
N ASP A 31 6.32 8.87 -29.56
CA ASP A 31 5.33 9.21 -28.51
C ASP A 31 3.88 9.36 -29.04
N ASN A 32 3.73 9.44 -30.37
CA ASN A 32 2.41 9.58 -30.99
C ASN A 32 1.55 8.33 -30.78
N ARG A 33 0.30 8.55 -30.38
CA ARG A 33 -0.70 7.50 -30.18
C ARG A 33 -1.26 7.02 -31.52
N PHE A 34 -0.81 5.87 -31.98
CA PHE A 34 -1.31 5.23 -33.21
C PHE A 34 -2.49 4.29 -32.91
N SER A 35 -3.46 4.22 -33.82
CA SER A 35 -4.66 3.40 -33.63
C SER A 35 -4.39 1.90 -33.40
N ALA A 36 -3.24 1.39 -33.83
CA ALA A 36 -2.86 0.00 -33.63
C ALA A 36 -2.43 -0.32 -32.18
N PHE A 37 -1.96 0.69 -31.43
CA PHE A 37 -1.49 0.55 -30.05
C PHE A 37 -2.44 1.19 -29.03
N VAL A 38 -3.56 1.73 -29.49
CA VAL A 38 -4.58 2.36 -28.65
C VAL A 38 -5.83 1.49 -28.69
N ALA A 39 -6.48 1.34 -27.54
CA ALA A 39 -7.76 0.65 -27.46
C ALA A 39 -8.81 1.32 -28.37
N THR A 40 -9.75 0.50 -28.87
CA THR A 40 -10.86 0.99 -29.70
C THR A 40 -11.70 2.02 -28.95
N ARG A 41 -12.14 3.08 -29.65
CA ARG A 41 -13.01 4.12 -29.06
C ARG A 41 -14.39 3.61 -28.65
N SER A 42 -14.86 2.56 -29.29
CA SER A 42 -16.12 1.87 -29.00
C SER A 42 -15.81 0.41 -28.66
N PRO A 43 -15.47 0.11 -27.40
CA PRO A 43 -15.31 -1.27 -26.95
C PRO A 43 -16.67 -1.97 -26.88
N ALA A 44 -16.67 -3.31 -26.90
CA ALA A 44 -17.88 -4.08 -26.66
C ALA A 44 -18.38 -3.87 -25.21
N PRO A 45 -19.70 -4.02 -24.94
CA PRO A 45 -20.23 -3.93 -23.59
C PRO A 45 -19.52 -4.94 -22.65
N PRO A 46 -18.99 -4.49 -21.50
CA PRO A 46 -18.31 -5.40 -20.57
C PRO A 46 -19.33 -6.25 -19.78
N GLN A 47 -18.96 -7.49 -19.49
CA GLN A 47 -19.68 -8.35 -18.52
C GLN A 47 -18.89 -8.35 -17.22
N LEU A 48 -19.29 -7.51 -16.26
CA LEU A 48 -18.60 -7.39 -14.97
C LEU A 48 -19.03 -8.52 -14.03
N PRO A 49 -18.10 -9.09 -13.23
CA PRO A 49 -18.47 -10.06 -12.22
C PRO A 49 -19.35 -9.39 -11.15
N PRO A 50 -20.30 -10.14 -10.56
CA PRO A 50 -21.14 -9.62 -9.50
C PRO A 50 -20.35 -9.35 -8.22
N GLY A 51 -20.79 -8.36 -7.44
CA GLY A 51 -20.22 -8.07 -6.13
C GLY A 51 -20.53 -9.15 -5.08
N PRO A 52 -19.87 -9.12 -3.91
CA PRO A 52 -19.96 -10.16 -2.88
C PRO A 52 -21.37 -10.36 -2.29
N HIS A 53 -22.24 -9.35 -2.41
CA HIS A 53 -23.62 -9.37 -1.92
C HIS A 53 -24.66 -9.61 -3.01
N ALA A 54 -24.26 -10.11 -4.19
CA ALA A 54 -25.21 -10.56 -5.23
C ALA A 54 -25.71 -11.99 -4.95
N LYS A 55 -26.21 -12.23 -3.73
CA LYS A 55 -26.73 -13.52 -3.26
C LYS A 55 -28.25 -13.47 -3.17
N LEU A 56 -28.91 -14.57 -3.54
CA LEU A 56 -30.38 -14.69 -3.53
C LEU A 56 -30.94 -15.00 -2.12
N SER A 57 -30.16 -15.67 -1.27
CA SER A 57 -30.51 -16.03 0.11
C SER A 57 -29.39 -15.64 1.08
N ASP A 58 -29.68 -15.65 2.38
CA ASP A 58 -28.73 -15.34 3.47
C ASP A 58 -27.96 -14.03 3.29
N ASN A 59 -28.67 -13.04 2.77
CA ASN A 59 -28.13 -11.74 2.43
C ASN A 59 -29.13 -10.67 2.90
N TYR A 60 -29.36 -10.62 4.21
CA TYR A 60 -30.10 -9.53 4.83
C TYR A 60 -29.22 -8.29 4.98
N TYR A 61 -29.82 -7.10 4.91
CA TYR A 61 -29.05 -5.86 4.99
C TYR A 61 -28.56 -5.55 6.40
N TYR A 62 -29.35 -5.90 7.42
CA TYR A 62 -29.01 -5.61 8.82
C TYR A 62 -27.72 -6.31 9.30
N THR A 63 -27.37 -7.47 8.72
CA THR A 63 -26.15 -8.21 9.10
C THR A 63 -24.87 -7.62 8.51
N ARG A 64 -24.98 -6.79 7.46
CA ARG A 64 -23.83 -6.20 6.75
C ARG A 64 -23.69 -4.70 6.95
N ASP A 65 -24.68 -4.06 7.58
CA ASP A 65 -24.72 -2.61 7.68
C ASP A 65 -23.76 -2.10 8.75
N ALA A 66 -22.51 -1.86 8.34
CA ALA A 66 -21.48 -1.28 9.19
C ALA A 66 -21.85 0.11 9.74
N ARG A 67 -22.79 0.84 9.11
CA ARG A 67 -23.21 2.17 9.59
C ARG A 67 -23.98 2.07 10.91
N HIS A 68 -24.58 0.92 11.19
CA HIS A 68 -25.30 0.64 12.44
C HIS A 68 -24.47 -0.16 13.46
N ILE A 69 -23.21 -0.47 13.15
CA ILE A 69 -22.26 -1.12 14.08
C ILE A 69 -21.43 -0.08 14.85
N VAL A 70 -21.49 1.19 14.43
CA VAL A 70 -20.75 2.28 15.07
C VAL A 70 -21.35 2.61 16.44
N GLU A 71 -20.61 2.27 17.50
CA GLU A 71 -20.92 2.69 18.86
C GLU A 71 -20.35 4.09 19.15
N PRO A 72 -20.97 4.85 20.07
CA PRO A 72 -20.39 6.08 20.57
C PRO A 72 -18.98 5.85 21.16
N PRO A 73 -18.08 6.84 21.10
CA PRO A 73 -16.72 6.70 21.63
C PRO A 73 -16.76 6.46 23.14
N LEU A 74 -15.90 5.55 23.61
CA LEU A 74 -15.75 5.25 25.04
C LEU A 74 -15.02 6.39 25.76
N LEU A 75 -15.64 6.90 26.83
CA LEU A 75 -15.11 8.02 27.62
C LEU A 75 -14.25 7.49 28.78
N ILE A 76 -12.92 7.58 28.64
CA ILE A 76 -11.94 7.04 29.60
C ILE A 76 -11.78 7.96 30.83
N ALA A 77 -11.87 9.28 30.65
CA ALA A 77 -11.78 10.26 31.73
C ALA A 77 -12.62 11.51 31.42
N GLY A 78 -13.39 12.00 32.41
CA GLY A 78 -14.20 13.21 32.31
C GLY A 78 -14.88 13.57 33.63
N PRO A 79 -15.51 14.75 33.75
CA PRO A 79 -16.06 15.26 35.01
C PRO A 79 -17.23 14.43 35.59
N GLN A 80 -17.89 13.61 34.76
CA GLN A 80 -18.97 12.71 35.17
C GLN A 80 -18.51 11.27 35.40
N VAL A 81 -17.29 10.92 34.98
CA VAL A 81 -16.66 9.63 35.30
C VAL A 81 -15.98 9.86 36.63
N ALA A 82 -16.57 9.31 37.70
CA ALA A 82 -16.04 9.47 39.05
C ALA A 82 -14.54 9.14 39.03
N PRO A 83 -13.65 10.12 39.28
CA PRO A 83 -12.25 9.83 39.34
C PRO A 83 -12.08 8.86 40.50
N GLN A 84 -11.43 7.73 40.24
CA GLN A 84 -11.02 6.79 41.28
C GLN A 84 -9.84 7.43 42.03
N ILE A 85 -10.05 8.61 42.63
CA ILE A 85 -9.15 9.24 43.58
C ILE A 85 -9.64 8.75 44.93
N GLU A 86 -9.07 7.63 45.39
CA GLU A 86 -9.24 7.24 46.79
C GLU A 86 -8.73 8.38 47.68
N SER A 87 -9.56 8.77 48.66
CA SER A 87 -9.16 9.66 49.76
C SER A 87 -7.89 9.11 50.42
N ALA A 88 -6.97 10.00 50.77
CA ALA A 88 -5.59 9.71 51.19
C ALA A 88 -5.42 8.92 52.51
N GLU A 89 -6.44 8.19 52.97
CA GLU A 89 -6.40 7.45 54.24
C GLU A 89 -6.25 5.94 54.10
N SER A 90 -6.39 5.36 52.90
CA SER A 90 -6.09 3.94 52.66
C SER A 90 -4.73 3.78 51.97
N LYS A 91 -3.68 3.60 52.78
CA LYS A 91 -2.37 3.08 52.35
C LYS A 91 -2.55 1.67 51.75
N SER A 92 -2.87 1.60 50.47
CA SER A 92 -2.77 0.39 49.67
C SER A 92 -1.59 0.54 48.71
N LYS A 93 -0.66 -0.40 48.79
CA LYS A 93 0.64 -0.39 48.10
C LYS A 93 0.45 -0.35 46.58
N VAL A 94 0.54 0.83 45.97
CA VAL A 94 0.80 0.94 44.53
C VAL A 94 2.26 0.56 44.33
N SER A 95 2.51 -0.66 43.85
CA SER A 95 3.82 -1.08 43.40
C SER A 95 4.27 -0.14 42.28
N ALA A 96 5.25 0.71 42.60
CA ALA A 96 5.91 1.58 41.67
C ALA A 96 6.66 0.75 40.63
N ASN A 97 6.03 0.52 39.47
CA ASN A 97 6.67 0.30 38.17
C ASN A 97 5.59 0.33 37.07
N VAL A 98 4.93 1.48 36.90
CA VAL A 98 4.12 1.72 35.70
C VAL A 98 5.09 2.02 34.56
N LEU A 99 5.37 1.03 33.73
CA LEU A 99 6.13 1.22 32.49
C LEU A 99 5.39 2.22 31.59
N GLY A 100 6.13 3.08 30.88
CA GLY A 100 5.53 4.01 29.93
C GLY A 100 4.74 3.25 28.84
N VAL A 101 3.44 3.48 28.76
CA VAL A 101 2.59 2.91 27.70
C VAL A 101 2.82 3.71 26.42
N THR A 102 3.23 3.03 25.36
CA THR A 102 3.36 3.62 24.02
C THR A 102 2.12 3.28 23.19
N PRO A 103 1.54 4.19 22.39
CA PRO A 103 0.30 3.93 21.62
C PRO A 103 0.46 2.82 20.56
N GLY A 104 1.68 2.51 20.14
CA GLY A 104 2.00 1.45 19.18
C GLY A 104 3.50 1.24 19.06
N LYS A 105 3.91 0.24 18.28
CA LYS A 105 5.33 -0.01 17.98
C LYS A 105 5.83 1.01 16.95
N PRO A 106 7.06 1.55 17.07
CA PRO A 106 7.63 2.40 16.03
C PRO A 106 7.85 1.61 14.73
N TYR A 107 7.59 2.24 13.58
CA TYR A 107 7.84 1.65 12.27
C TYR A 107 9.31 1.82 11.86
N ILE A 108 9.93 0.76 11.37
CA ILE A 108 11.33 0.74 10.90
C ILE A 108 11.31 0.54 9.38
N TRP A 109 11.62 1.59 8.61
CA TRP A 109 11.57 1.57 7.14
C TRP A 109 12.60 0.62 6.50
N ASP A 110 13.74 0.40 7.17
CA ASP A 110 14.86 -0.39 6.67
C ASP A 110 14.90 -1.83 7.21
N ALA A 111 13.80 -2.29 7.85
CA ALA A 111 13.74 -3.66 8.35
C ALA A 111 13.69 -4.64 7.16
N PRO A 112 14.50 -5.71 7.16
CA PRO A 112 14.27 -6.82 6.25
C PRO A 112 12.86 -7.38 6.46
N ASP A 113 12.33 -8.06 5.44
CA ASP A 113 11.01 -8.67 5.45
C ASP A 113 10.73 -9.40 6.77
N GLU A 114 9.50 -9.31 7.28
CA GLU A 114 9.12 -9.74 8.65
C GLU A 114 9.50 -11.20 8.98
N SER A 115 9.84 -12.01 7.98
CA SER A 115 10.42 -13.36 8.13
C SER A 115 11.77 -13.38 8.86
N ALA A 116 12.51 -12.26 8.89
CA ALA A 116 13.81 -12.12 9.54
C ALA A 116 13.73 -11.60 10.99
N TYR A 117 12.53 -11.23 11.48
CA TYR A 117 12.34 -10.74 12.84
C TYR A 117 12.15 -11.90 13.83
N ASP A 118 13.25 -12.35 14.43
CA ASP A 118 13.21 -13.25 15.59
C ASP A 118 12.94 -12.44 16.88
N PRO A 119 11.76 -12.60 17.51
CA PRO A 119 11.40 -11.84 18.71
C PRO A 119 12.27 -12.14 19.93
N SER A 120 13.10 -13.19 19.88
CA SER A 120 14.02 -13.54 20.98
C SER A 120 15.33 -12.74 20.97
N ASN A 121 15.75 -12.20 19.82
CA ASN A 121 17.09 -11.64 19.62
C ASN A 121 17.15 -10.12 19.43
N GLY A 122 16.01 -9.42 19.50
CA GLY A 122 15.96 -7.97 19.30
C GLY A 122 16.28 -7.54 17.85
N PRO A 123 16.15 -6.25 17.52
CA PRO A 123 16.41 -5.78 16.16
C PRO A 123 17.91 -5.88 15.84
N GLN A 124 18.28 -6.72 14.86
CA GLN A 124 19.63 -6.72 14.30
C GLN A 124 19.78 -5.54 13.33
N PHE A 125 20.66 -4.60 13.65
CA PHE A 125 20.86 -3.43 12.79
C PHE A 125 21.75 -3.78 11.59
N PRO A 126 21.34 -3.45 10.35
CA PRO A 126 22.09 -3.83 9.14
C PRO A 126 23.44 -3.10 8.97
N HIS A 127 23.80 -2.15 9.83
CA HIS A 127 25.03 -1.37 9.68
C HIS A 127 26.31 -2.05 10.20
N GLU A 128 26.21 -3.20 10.86
CA GLU A 128 27.40 -3.93 11.34
C GLU A 128 27.97 -4.93 10.33
N THR A 129 27.17 -5.43 9.39
CA THR A 129 27.61 -6.45 8.42
C THR A 129 28.53 -5.87 7.34
N HIS A 130 28.41 -4.58 7.01
CA HIS A 130 29.22 -3.96 5.94
C HIS A 130 30.66 -3.62 6.37
N ARG A 131 30.96 -3.55 7.67
CA ARG A 131 32.35 -3.33 8.16
C ARG A 131 33.17 -4.62 8.24
N GLN A 132 32.54 -5.77 8.43
CA GLN A 132 33.22 -7.06 8.64
C GLN A 132 33.83 -7.64 7.35
N ASN A 133 33.29 -7.31 6.17
CA ASN A 133 33.70 -7.91 4.90
C ASN A 133 34.79 -7.13 4.12
N ARG A 134 35.48 -6.18 4.75
CA ARG A 134 36.70 -5.55 4.21
C ARG A 134 37.95 -6.19 4.80
N HIS A 135 38.12 -7.48 4.56
CA HIS A 135 39.41 -8.18 4.67
C HIS A 135 39.56 -9.07 3.44
N TYR A 136 40.22 -8.52 2.42
CA TYR A 136 40.86 -9.30 1.37
C TYR A 136 42.27 -8.73 1.21
N GLY A 137 43.25 -9.63 1.34
CA GLY A 137 44.65 -9.38 0.98
C GLY A 137 44.89 -9.52 -0.51
#